data_AF-A0A355KXN9-F1
#
_entry.id   AF-A0A355KXN9-F1
#
_cell.length_a   1.000
_cell.length_b   1.000
_cell.length_c   1.000
_cell.angle_alpha   90.00
_cell.angle_beta   90.00
_cell.angle_gamma   90.00
#
_symmetry.space_group_name_H-M   'P 1'
#
loop_
_entity.id
_entity.type
_entity.pdbx_description
1 polymer ?
#
loop_
_entity_poly.entity_id
_entity_poly.type
_entity_poly.pdbx_seq_one_letter_code
_entity_poly.pdbx_strand_id
1 'polypeptide(L)'
;MPEYKDYFLKLEDVEKHNSFIGRKPNMADLPDFESNKSKLPEPVWDGHADSVEAYYKAWKIAFSNLGKPTEENGFVSPYIDAAFNGDIFLWDSCFMLMFGKYGDSVFKFQGTLDDFYCKQKSDGFIGRQYHETNGFSKFHRLDPVSTGPEILAWCEWQYYQNYGDKKRLADVYYPLLCYHRWMHNYHRWQDGSYWSSGWGCGMDNQPRTDLEAVPGVDDWQVETFHHGFMSWIDANFQALLSCKELLKMARELDITDGVDELQKEVEYLTKFINEKMWSEEDKYYFDRRGNGELLKVKSIASYWGLLADGVPEERKADFIAHLENEKEFKRPHRV
;
A
#
# COMPACT_ATOMS: atom_id res chain seq x y z
N MET A 1 21.98 20.72 -25.88
CA MET A 1 22.09 19.83 -24.72
C MET A 1 21.63 18.45 -25.19
N PRO A 2 22.32 17.35 -24.86
CA PRO A 2 21.75 16.04 -25.14
C PRO A 2 20.37 15.95 -24.44
N GLU A 3 19.39 15.42 -25.16
CA GLU A 3 18.04 15.18 -24.65
C GLU A 3 18.10 14.25 -23.43
N TYR A 4 17.26 14.50 -22.42
CA TYR A 4 17.16 13.61 -21.27
C TYR A 4 16.83 12.19 -21.75
N LYS A 5 17.63 11.22 -21.33
CA LYS A 5 17.42 9.81 -21.67
C LYS A 5 17.20 9.00 -20.40
N ASP A 6 16.11 8.24 -20.41
CA ASP A 6 15.67 7.39 -19.31
C ASP A 6 16.59 6.16 -19.20
N TYR A 7 17.50 6.13 -18.22
CA TYR A 7 18.52 5.07 -18.03
C TYR A 7 18.19 4.10 -16.88
N PHE A 8 16.92 3.98 -16.50
CA PHE A 8 16.49 3.05 -15.44
C PHE A 8 16.58 1.59 -15.88
N LEU A 9 16.68 0.69 -14.89
CA LEU A 9 16.69 -0.75 -15.10
C LEU A 9 15.36 -1.16 -15.74
N LYS A 10 15.37 -1.70 -16.94
CA LYS A 10 14.14 -2.16 -17.58
C LYS A 10 13.80 -3.57 -17.08
N LEU A 11 12.59 -3.74 -16.57
CA LEU A 11 11.99 -5.02 -16.27
C LEU A 11 11.16 -5.44 -17.47
N GLU A 12 11.65 -6.40 -18.26
CA GLU A 12 10.97 -6.87 -19.47
C GLU A 12 9.54 -7.36 -19.19
N ASP A 13 9.30 -7.87 -17.97
CA ASP A 13 8.00 -8.37 -17.56
C ASP A 13 6.92 -7.27 -17.53
N VAL A 14 7.28 -6.00 -17.34
CA VAL A 14 6.33 -4.89 -17.47
C VAL A 14 5.82 -4.82 -18.90
N GLU A 15 6.72 -4.79 -19.88
CA GLU A 15 6.36 -4.67 -21.30
C GLU A 15 5.65 -5.95 -21.81
N LYS A 16 6.08 -7.12 -21.35
CA LYS A 16 5.55 -8.41 -21.80
C LYS A 16 4.21 -8.79 -21.17
N HIS A 17 3.99 -8.42 -19.90
CA HIS A 17 2.91 -8.99 -19.10
C HIS A 17 1.95 -7.96 -18.48
N ASN A 18 2.29 -6.67 -18.39
CA ASN A 18 1.35 -5.67 -17.88
C ASN A 18 0.28 -5.31 -18.93
N SER A 19 -0.86 -5.99 -18.85
CA SER A 19 -2.01 -5.81 -19.75
C SER A 19 -2.83 -4.53 -19.52
N PHE A 20 -2.45 -3.69 -18.54
CA PHE A 20 -3.11 -2.42 -18.26
C PHE A 20 -2.51 -1.28 -19.10
N ILE A 21 -1.22 -1.37 -19.46
CA ILE A 21 -0.55 -0.39 -20.30
C ILE A 21 -1.18 -0.42 -21.70
N GLY A 22 -1.67 0.73 -22.17
CA GLY A 22 -2.34 0.85 -23.47
C GLY A 22 -3.74 0.24 -23.53
N ARG A 23 -4.31 -0.18 -22.39
CA ARG A 23 -5.70 -0.64 -22.32
C ARG A 23 -6.66 0.48 -22.72
N LYS A 24 -7.74 0.12 -23.42
CA LYS A 24 -8.78 1.09 -23.78
C LYS A 24 -9.55 1.54 -22.53
N PRO A 25 -9.82 2.85 -22.37
CA PRO A 25 -10.54 3.34 -21.21
C PRO A 25 -11.98 2.84 -21.17
N ASN A 26 -12.40 2.39 -19.99
CA ASN A 26 -13.80 2.07 -19.72
C ASN A 26 -14.56 3.36 -19.37
N MET A 27 -15.33 3.86 -20.34
CA MET A 27 -16.11 5.10 -20.21
C MET A 27 -17.56 4.86 -19.71
N ALA A 28 -17.83 3.71 -19.08
CA ALA A 28 -19.16 3.36 -18.57
C ALA A 28 -19.73 4.44 -17.63
N ASP A 29 -21.06 4.53 -17.57
CA ASP A 29 -21.73 5.43 -16.65
C ASP A 29 -21.55 5.03 -15.19
N LEU A 30 -21.39 6.03 -14.34
CA LEU A 30 -21.22 5.83 -12.91
C LEU A 30 -22.60 5.55 -12.28
N PRO A 31 -22.74 4.50 -11.46
CA PRO A 31 -23.98 4.24 -10.75
C PRO A 31 -24.22 5.28 -9.66
N ASP A 32 -25.48 5.58 -9.37
CA ASP A 32 -25.86 6.35 -8.20
C ASP A 32 -26.24 5.45 -7.02
N PHE A 33 -26.11 5.99 -5.80
CA PHE A 33 -26.41 5.25 -4.58
C PHE A 33 -27.90 4.91 -4.43
N GLU A 34 -28.80 5.85 -4.67
CA GLU A 34 -30.24 5.68 -4.35
C GLU A 34 -30.87 4.58 -5.22
N SER A 35 -30.50 4.51 -6.50
CA SER A 35 -30.98 3.47 -7.43
C SER A 35 -30.36 2.09 -7.20
N ASN A 36 -29.23 2.00 -6.48
CA ASN A 36 -28.48 0.76 -6.29
C ASN A 36 -28.37 0.29 -4.84
N LYS A 37 -28.92 1.03 -3.87
CA LYS A 37 -28.87 0.70 -2.44
C LYS A 37 -29.30 -0.73 -2.13
N SER A 38 -30.34 -1.25 -2.81
CA SER A 38 -30.87 -2.59 -2.60
C SER A 38 -29.96 -3.74 -3.09
N LYS A 39 -28.89 -3.42 -3.83
CA LYS A 39 -27.89 -4.39 -4.32
C LYS A 39 -26.63 -4.43 -3.44
N LEU A 40 -26.49 -3.48 -2.51
CA LEU A 40 -25.41 -3.44 -1.53
C LEU A 40 -25.74 -4.38 -0.36
N PRO A 41 -24.73 -4.81 0.44
CA PRO A 41 -25.01 -5.65 1.61
C PRO A 41 -25.98 -4.97 2.57
N GLU A 42 -26.93 -5.74 3.08
CA GLU A 42 -27.92 -5.26 4.05
C GLU A 42 -27.46 -5.63 5.47
N PRO A 43 -27.15 -4.64 6.34
CA PRO A 43 -26.83 -4.92 7.73
C PRO A 43 -28.10 -5.26 8.50
N VAL A 44 -28.11 -6.40 9.19
CA VAL A 44 -29.19 -6.81 10.09
C VAL A 44 -28.68 -6.74 11.53
N TRP A 45 -28.97 -5.62 12.21
CA TRP A 45 -28.45 -5.37 13.56
C TRP A 45 -29.45 -4.59 14.44
N ASP A 46 -30.42 -5.32 14.98
CA ASP A 46 -31.47 -4.74 15.82
C ASP A 46 -30.91 -3.96 17.00
N GLY A 47 -31.52 -2.81 17.30
CA GLY A 47 -31.08 -1.91 18.38
C GLY A 47 -29.91 -0.97 18.03
N HIS A 48 -29.36 -1.04 16.81
CA HIS A 48 -28.18 -0.26 16.37
C HIS A 48 -28.50 0.64 15.16
N ALA A 49 -29.63 1.34 15.22
CA ALA A 49 -30.15 2.11 14.09
C ALA A 49 -29.18 3.22 13.63
N ASP A 50 -28.45 3.83 14.56
CA ASP A 50 -27.41 4.84 14.31
C ASP A 50 -26.22 4.26 13.52
N SER A 51 -25.81 3.04 13.86
CA SER A 51 -24.72 2.33 13.19
C SER A 51 -25.12 1.91 11.78
N VAL A 52 -26.38 1.49 11.59
CA VAL A 52 -26.95 1.19 10.27
C VAL A 52 -27.06 2.45 9.40
N GLU A 53 -27.41 3.60 10.00
CA GLU A 53 -27.41 4.88 9.29
C GLU A 53 -25.98 5.27 8.84
N ALA A 54 -25.00 5.14 9.75
CA ALA A 54 -23.59 5.39 9.43
C ALA A 54 -23.08 4.48 8.30
N TYR A 55 -23.46 3.20 8.30
CA TYR A 55 -23.14 2.27 7.22
C TYR A 55 -23.65 2.75 5.86
N TYR A 56 -24.91 3.16 5.75
CA TYR A 56 -25.44 3.68 4.48
C TYR A 56 -24.88 5.05 4.12
N LYS A 57 -24.52 5.87 5.11
CA LYS A 57 -23.81 7.13 4.88
C LYS A 57 -22.43 6.90 4.26
N ALA A 58 -21.69 5.88 4.71
CA ALA A 58 -20.40 5.50 4.12
C ALA A 58 -20.54 5.12 2.64
N TRP A 59 -21.54 4.30 2.29
CA TRP A 59 -21.83 4.00 0.88
C TRP A 59 -22.21 5.25 0.08
N LYS A 60 -23.05 6.12 0.63
CA LYS A 60 -23.43 7.36 -0.06
C LYS A 60 -22.22 8.25 -0.36
N ILE A 61 -21.25 8.33 0.56
CA ILE A 61 -19.98 9.04 0.36
C ILE A 61 -19.13 8.35 -0.73
N ALA A 62 -19.00 7.03 -0.67
CA ALA A 62 -18.23 6.28 -1.67
C ALA A 62 -18.75 6.50 -3.10
N PHE A 63 -20.08 6.47 -3.27
CA PHE A 63 -20.72 6.71 -4.57
C PHE A 63 -20.62 8.17 -5.03
N SER A 64 -20.59 9.15 -4.11
CA SER A 64 -20.43 10.56 -4.49
C SER A 64 -19.02 10.92 -4.95
N ASN A 65 -18.03 10.06 -4.65
CA ASN A 65 -16.63 10.26 -5.03
C ASN A 65 -16.19 9.29 -6.13
N LEU A 66 -17.12 8.84 -6.98
CA LEU A 66 -16.75 8.05 -8.16
C LEU A 66 -16.27 8.97 -9.28
N GLY A 67 -15.15 8.60 -9.90
CA GLY A 67 -14.54 9.28 -11.04
C GLY A 67 -14.57 8.45 -12.31
N LYS A 68 -14.40 9.12 -13.46
CA LYS A 68 -14.26 8.49 -14.78
C LYS A 68 -12.86 8.76 -15.35
N PRO A 69 -12.33 7.86 -16.18
CA PRO A 69 -11.14 8.15 -16.95
C PRO A 69 -11.43 9.25 -17.98
N THR A 70 -10.41 10.02 -18.36
CA THR A 70 -10.46 11.00 -19.44
C THR A 70 -9.34 10.74 -20.44
N GLU A 71 -9.44 11.33 -21.63
CA GLU A 71 -8.35 11.24 -22.60
C GLU A 71 -7.07 11.89 -22.06
N GLU A 72 -7.21 13.02 -21.36
CA GLU A 72 -6.11 13.80 -20.80
C GLU A 72 -5.39 13.05 -19.68
N ASN A 73 -6.13 12.41 -18.78
CA ASN A 73 -5.50 11.66 -17.70
C ASN A 73 -5.02 10.28 -18.12
N GLY A 74 -5.56 9.72 -19.21
CA GLY A 74 -5.16 8.41 -19.71
C GLY A 74 -5.31 7.28 -18.68
N PHE A 75 -6.23 7.44 -17.73
CA PHE A 75 -6.72 6.36 -16.89
C PHE A 75 -7.55 5.38 -17.72
N VAL A 76 -7.74 4.16 -17.22
CA VAL A 76 -8.35 3.06 -17.97
C VAL A 76 -9.62 2.51 -17.31
N SER A 77 -9.88 2.84 -16.04
CA SER A 77 -11.06 2.41 -15.30
C SER A 77 -11.80 3.59 -14.68
N PRO A 78 -13.12 3.49 -14.47
CA PRO A 78 -13.80 4.24 -13.42
C PRO A 78 -13.18 3.90 -12.08
N TYR A 79 -13.09 4.87 -11.19
CA TYR A 79 -12.40 4.75 -9.90
C TYR A 79 -13.21 5.36 -8.76
N ILE A 80 -12.82 5.04 -7.52
CA ILE A 80 -13.22 5.80 -6.32
C ILE A 80 -12.07 6.72 -5.92
N ASP A 81 -12.40 7.98 -5.61
CA ASP A 81 -11.45 9.01 -5.20
C ASP A 81 -11.56 9.32 -3.70
N ALA A 82 -10.43 9.69 -3.09
CA ALA A 82 -10.33 10.19 -1.73
C ALA A 82 -10.90 11.62 -1.59
N ALA A 83 -11.15 12.33 -2.70
CA ALA A 83 -11.71 13.69 -2.75
C ALA A 83 -10.92 14.71 -1.93
N PHE A 84 -9.59 14.64 -2.05
CA PHE A 84 -8.67 15.43 -1.24
C PHE A 84 -8.08 16.64 -1.98
N ASN A 85 -7.31 16.42 -3.04
CA ASN A 85 -6.56 17.49 -3.72
C ASN A 85 -6.46 17.34 -5.25
N GLY A 86 -7.38 16.62 -5.88
CA GLY A 86 -7.42 16.42 -7.33
C GLY A 86 -6.42 15.38 -7.85
N ASP A 87 -5.98 14.49 -6.96
CA ASP A 87 -5.09 13.37 -7.24
C ASP A 87 -5.71 12.08 -6.69
N ILE A 88 -5.57 10.97 -7.43
CA ILE A 88 -5.82 9.63 -6.88
C ILE A 88 -4.59 9.16 -6.09
N PHE A 89 -4.79 8.46 -4.97
CA PHE A 89 -3.72 8.00 -4.08
C PHE A 89 -3.71 6.47 -3.93
N LEU A 90 -2.52 5.88 -3.99
CA LEU A 90 -2.32 4.43 -3.92
C LEU A 90 -2.78 3.86 -2.59
N TRP A 91 -2.34 4.47 -1.49
CA TRP A 91 -2.68 4.03 -0.13
C TRP A 91 -4.18 4.13 0.13
N ASP A 92 -4.76 5.32 -0.12
CA ASP A 92 -6.18 5.59 0.06
C ASP A 92 -7.03 4.65 -0.78
N SER A 93 -6.64 4.41 -2.03
CA SER A 93 -7.28 3.43 -2.90
C SER A 93 -7.29 2.06 -2.23
N CYS A 94 -6.14 1.52 -1.82
CA CYS A 94 -6.08 0.20 -1.18
C CYS A 94 -7.02 0.07 0.02
N PHE A 95 -7.10 1.09 0.88
CA PHE A 95 -8.00 1.08 2.04
C PHE A 95 -9.48 1.24 1.67
N MET A 96 -9.82 2.15 0.74
CA MET A 96 -11.18 2.31 0.24
C MET A 96 -11.70 1.01 -0.38
N LEU A 97 -10.83 0.25 -1.06
CA LEU A 97 -11.19 -1.02 -1.69
C LEU A 97 -11.47 -2.15 -0.70
N MET A 98 -10.94 -2.08 0.53
CA MET A 98 -11.32 -3.03 1.58
C MET A 98 -12.80 -2.92 1.96
N PHE A 99 -13.37 -1.72 1.83
CA PHE A 99 -14.81 -1.48 1.95
C PHE A 99 -15.53 -1.69 0.61
N GLY A 100 -15.02 -1.09 -0.46
CA GLY A 100 -15.62 -1.12 -1.80
C GLY A 100 -15.79 -2.52 -2.37
N LYS A 101 -14.92 -3.48 -2.00
CA LYS A 101 -15.05 -4.88 -2.46
C LYS A 101 -16.42 -5.47 -2.14
N TYR A 102 -17.15 -5.03 -1.12
CA TYR A 102 -18.49 -5.55 -0.83
C TYR A 102 -19.60 -5.02 -1.76
N GLY A 103 -19.30 -4.03 -2.61
CA GLY A 103 -20.22 -3.41 -3.57
C GLY A 103 -19.92 -3.77 -5.04
N ASP A 104 -19.10 -4.80 -5.27
CA ASP A 104 -18.56 -5.16 -6.59
C ASP A 104 -19.61 -5.50 -7.66
N SER A 105 -20.81 -5.93 -7.24
CA SER A 105 -21.95 -6.20 -8.12
C SER A 105 -22.56 -4.92 -8.73
N VAL A 106 -22.29 -3.76 -8.14
CA VAL A 106 -22.79 -2.45 -8.57
C VAL A 106 -21.71 -1.65 -9.28
N PHE A 107 -20.52 -1.61 -8.69
CA PHE A 107 -19.37 -0.88 -9.21
C PHE A 107 -18.10 -1.68 -8.95
N LYS A 108 -17.27 -1.86 -9.97
CA LYS A 108 -15.99 -2.58 -9.87
C LYS A 108 -14.95 -1.70 -9.18
N PHE A 109 -15.10 -1.49 -7.87
CA PHE A 109 -14.20 -0.65 -7.07
C PHE A 109 -12.73 -1.04 -7.29
N GLN A 110 -12.43 -2.34 -7.30
CA GLN A 110 -11.07 -2.87 -7.50
C GLN A 110 -10.40 -2.35 -8.79
N GLY A 111 -11.19 -2.00 -9.81
CA GLY A 111 -10.71 -1.39 -11.04
C GLY A 111 -9.97 -0.06 -10.83
N THR A 112 -10.14 0.61 -9.69
CA THR A 112 -9.34 1.79 -9.31
C THR A 112 -7.83 1.51 -9.39
N LEU A 113 -7.38 0.30 -9.06
CA LEU A 113 -5.95 -0.04 -9.14
C LEU A 113 -5.46 -0.20 -10.59
N ASP A 114 -6.35 -0.39 -11.56
CA ASP A 114 -5.98 -0.45 -12.99
C ASP A 114 -5.35 0.86 -13.45
N ASP A 115 -5.77 1.99 -12.86
CA ASP A 115 -5.24 3.32 -13.17
C ASP A 115 -3.82 3.54 -12.63
N PHE A 116 -3.43 2.77 -11.60
CA PHE A 116 -2.04 2.72 -11.13
C PHE A 116 -1.21 1.78 -12.02
N TYR A 117 -1.74 0.59 -12.35
CA TYR A 117 -1.03 -0.38 -13.17
C TYR A 117 -0.81 0.10 -14.61
N CYS A 118 -1.75 0.84 -15.20
CA CYS A 118 -1.59 1.38 -16.55
C CYS A 118 -0.53 2.49 -16.62
N LYS A 119 -0.18 3.09 -15.47
CA LYS A 119 0.84 4.13 -15.31
C LYS A 119 2.18 3.60 -14.83
N GLN A 120 2.30 2.28 -14.61
CA GLN A 120 3.55 1.65 -14.22
C GLN A 120 4.64 1.94 -15.26
N LYS A 121 5.83 2.30 -14.78
CA LYS A 121 7.00 2.53 -15.65
C LYS A 121 7.71 1.22 -15.97
N SER A 122 8.53 1.23 -17.02
CA SER A 122 9.28 0.06 -17.49
C SER A 122 10.28 -0.51 -16.49
N ASP A 123 10.62 0.23 -15.43
CA ASP A 123 11.45 -0.23 -14.32
C ASP A 123 10.64 -0.82 -13.15
N GLY A 124 9.32 -0.85 -13.26
CA GLY A 124 8.39 -1.32 -12.25
C GLY A 124 7.81 -0.24 -11.35
N PHE A 125 8.26 1.03 -11.46
CA PHE A 125 7.77 2.11 -10.61
C PHE A 125 6.27 2.32 -10.75
N ILE A 126 5.59 2.39 -9.60
CA ILE A 126 4.22 2.89 -9.44
C ILE A 126 4.27 4.07 -8.47
N GLY A 127 3.71 5.20 -8.88
CA GLY A 127 3.67 6.42 -8.09
C GLY A 127 2.64 6.34 -6.98
N ARG A 128 2.89 7.06 -5.87
CA ARG A 128 1.93 7.15 -4.77
C ARG A 128 0.65 7.88 -5.16
N GLN A 129 0.76 8.81 -6.11
CA GLN A 129 -0.37 9.63 -6.53
C GLN A 129 -0.23 10.10 -7.98
N TYR A 130 -1.37 10.25 -8.64
CA TYR A 130 -1.48 10.73 -10.01
C TYR A 130 -2.55 11.81 -10.11
N HIS A 131 -2.26 12.88 -10.84
CA HIS A 131 -3.21 13.95 -11.09
C HIS A 131 -4.45 13.45 -11.83
N GLU A 132 -5.65 13.72 -11.32
CA GLU A 132 -6.90 13.36 -12.00
C GLU A 132 -7.08 14.08 -13.34
N THR A 133 -6.43 15.24 -13.49
CA THR A 133 -6.56 16.10 -14.68
C THR A 133 -5.68 15.67 -15.85
N ASN A 134 -4.51 15.07 -15.61
CA ASN A 134 -3.55 14.75 -16.68
C ASN A 134 -2.78 13.43 -16.46
N GLY A 135 -3.05 12.71 -15.37
CA GLY A 135 -2.48 11.40 -15.08
C GLY A 135 -0.97 11.36 -14.88
N PHE A 136 -0.32 12.52 -14.71
CA PHE A 136 1.09 12.57 -14.36
C PHE A 136 1.30 12.24 -12.89
N SER A 137 2.37 11.48 -12.63
CA SER A 137 2.86 11.28 -11.27
C SER A 137 3.26 12.63 -10.70
N LYS A 138 2.86 12.91 -9.45
CA LYS A 138 3.22 14.15 -8.77
C LYS A 138 4.73 14.31 -8.57
N PHE A 139 5.41 13.19 -8.36
CA PHE A 139 6.82 13.13 -8.00
C PHE A 139 7.63 12.39 -9.05
N HIS A 140 8.92 12.73 -9.10
CA HIS A 140 9.86 11.97 -9.89
C HIS A 140 10.12 10.63 -9.20
N ARG A 141 10.29 9.54 -9.96
CA ARG A 141 10.31 8.18 -9.42
C ARG A 141 11.39 7.87 -8.38
N LEU A 142 12.42 8.72 -8.25
CA LEU A 142 13.48 8.54 -7.23
C LEU A 142 13.36 9.48 -6.04
N ASP A 143 12.32 10.32 -5.98
CA ASP A 143 12.08 11.11 -4.78
C ASP A 143 11.70 10.14 -3.64
N PRO A 144 12.17 10.32 -2.39
CA PRO A 144 11.83 9.41 -1.28
C PRO A 144 10.32 9.30 -0.98
N VAL A 145 9.55 10.29 -1.46
CA VAL A 145 8.09 10.37 -1.35
C VAL A 145 7.36 9.90 -2.61
N SER A 146 8.08 9.37 -3.61
CA SER A 146 7.50 9.19 -4.95
C SER A 146 6.54 8.02 -5.06
N THR A 147 6.73 7.01 -4.22
CA THR A 147 5.88 5.82 -4.15
C THR A 147 5.16 5.71 -2.81
N GLY A 148 4.14 4.87 -2.77
CA GLY A 148 3.36 4.60 -1.57
C GLY A 148 3.85 3.34 -0.86
N PRO A 149 3.13 2.94 0.19
CA PRO A 149 3.41 1.70 0.91
C PRO A 149 3.18 0.47 0.03
N GLU A 150 3.96 -0.58 0.23
CA GLU A 150 3.96 -1.77 -0.64
C GLU A 150 2.81 -2.74 -0.31
N ILE A 151 1.57 -2.27 -0.50
CA ILE A 151 0.36 -2.95 -0.03
C ILE A 151 -0.62 -3.33 -1.15
N LEU A 152 -0.27 -3.08 -2.41
CA LEU A 152 -1.11 -3.43 -3.57
C LEU A 152 -1.38 -4.94 -3.67
N ALA A 153 -0.36 -5.78 -3.43
CA ALA A 153 -0.52 -7.24 -3.46
C ALA A 153 -1.47 -7.74 -2.36
N TRP A 154 -1.42 -7.13 -1.16
CA TRP A 154 -2.39 -7.39 -0.10
C TRP A 154 -3.80 -7.00 -0.53
N CYS A 155 -3.97 -5.82 -1.14
CA CYS A 155 -5.27 -5.37 -1.62
C CYS A 155 -5.88 -6.34 -2.65
N GLU A 156 -5.12 -6.74 -3.66
CA GLU A 156 -5.59 -7.69 -4.68
C GLU A 156 -5.88 -9.08 -4.09
N TRP A 157 -5.06 -9.56 -3.15
CA TRP A 157 -5.32 -10.83 -2.48
C TRP A 157 -6.61 -10.78 -1.66
N GLN A 158 -6.87 -9.70 -0.94
CA GLN A 158 -8.12 -9.53 -0.17
C GLN A 158 -9.36 -9.49 -1.06
N TYR A 159 -9.27 -8.93 -2.27
CA TYR A 159 -10.34 -8.99 -3.26
C TYR A 159 -10.51 -10.42 -3.80
N TYR A 160 -9.42 -11.09 -4.16
CA TYR A 160 -9.44 -12.47 -4.63
C TYR A 160 -10.07 -13.43 -3.61
N GLN A 161 -9.74 -13.30 -2.31
CA GLN A 161 -10.35 -14.13 -1.27
C GLN A 161 -11.88 -13.97 -1.18
N ASN A 162 -12.42 -12.83 -1.61
CA ASN A 162 -13.85 -12.56 -1.56
C ASN A 162 -14.60 -13.10 -2.80
N TYR A 163 -13.95 -13.10 -3.98
CA TYR A 163 -14.60 -13.39 -5.26
C TYR A 163 -14.05 -14.57 -6.06
N GLY A 164 -12.87 -15.08 -5.71
CA GLY A 164 -12.18 -16.14 -6.45
C GLY A 164 -11.81 -15.76 -7.88
N ASP A 165 -11.66 -14.46 -8.19
CA ASP A 165 -11.40 -13.96 -9.55
C ASP A 165 -9.94 -14.24 -9.98
N LYS A 166 -9.72 -15.47 -10.47
CA LYS A 166 -8.41 -15.91 -10.97
C LYS A 166 -7.94 -15.11 -12.18
N LYS A 167 -8.86 -14.57 -12.98
CA LYS A 167 -8.48 -13.76 -14.15
C LYS A 167 -7.85 -12.46 -13.67
N ARG A 168 -8.50 -11.77 -12.72
CA ARG A 168 -7.94 -10.57 -12.09
C ARG A 168 -6.58 -10.86 -11.48
N LEU A 169 -6.47 -11.95 -10.72
CA LEU A 169 -5.23 -12.35 -10.07
C LEU A 169 -4.08 -12.54 -11.08
N ALA A 170 -4.36 -13.18 -12.22
CA ALA A 170 -3.39 -13.37 -13.30
C ALA A 170 -3.01 -12.04 -13.99
N ASP A 171 -3.98 -11.16 -14.20
CA ASP A 171 -3.72 -9.85 -14.83
C ASP A 171 -2.78 -8.99 -13.96
N VAL A 172 -2.86 -9.08 -12.63
CA VAL A 172 -2.09 -8.21 -11.70
C VAL A 172 -0.78 -8.82 -11.19
N TYR A 173 -0.57 -10.13 -11.32
CA TYR A 173 0.62 -10.79 -10.77
C TYR A 173 1.94 -10.12 -11.21
N TYR A 174 2.16 -9.98 -12.51
CA TYR A 174 3.39 -9.38 -13.03
C TYR A 174 3.53 -7.88 -12.73
N PRO A 175 2.49 -7.03 -12.88
CA PRO A 175 2.55 -5.66 -12.40
C PRO A 175 2.99 -5.52 -10.94
N LEU A 176 2.44 -6.36 -10.05
CA LEU A 176 2.80 -6.37 -8.63
C LEU A 176 4.23 -6.88 -8.39
N LEU A 177 4.64 -7.95 -9.07
CA LEU A 177 6.01 -8.48 -8.99
C LEU A 177 7.05 -7.45 -9.45
N CYS A 178 6.77 -6.74 -10.54
CA CYS A 178 7.63 -5.66 -11.03
C CYS A 178 7.67 -4.48 -10.07
N TYR A 179 6.56 -4.15 -9.41
CA TYR A 179 6.54 -3.12 -8.38
C TYR A 179 7.37 -3.53 -7.15
N HIS A 180 7.25 -4.78 -6.69
CA HIS A 180 8.11 -5.33 -5.63
C HIS A 180 9.60 -5.25 -6.00
N ARG A 181 9.96 -5.66 -7.23
CA ARG A 181 11.34 -5.55 -7.73
C ARG A 181 11.83 -4.11 -7.77
N TRP A 182 10.96 -3.15 -8.11
CA TRP A 182 11.30 -1.74 -8.05
C TRP A 182 11.58 -1.29 -6.61
N MET A 183 10.73 -1.66 -5.65
CA MET A 183 10.96 -1.40 -4.22
C MET A 183 12.29 -2.01 -3.74
N HIS A 184 12.56 -3.26 -4.10
CA HIS A 184 13.80 -3.96 -3.78
C HIS A 184 15.06 -3.25 -4.31
N ASN A 185 14.97 -2.67 -5.52
CA ASN A 185 16.09 -2.02 -6.20
C ASN A 185 16.33 -0.58 -5.73
N TYR A 186 15.27 0.15 -5.35
CA TYR A 186 15.35 1.59 -5.14
C TYR A 186 14.97 2.04 -3.71
N HIS A 187 14.32 1.20 -2.91
CA HIS A 187 13.84 1.50 -1.55
C HIS A 187 14.44 0.58 -0.47
N ARG A 188 15.67 0.11 -0.70
CA ARG A 188 16.38 -0.81 0.20
C ARG A 188 17.80 -0.33 0.53
N TRP A 189 18.24 -0.62 1.74
CA TRP A 189 19.62 -0.40 2.20
C TRP A 189 20.55 -1.54 1.77
N GLN A 190 21.85 -1.30 1.85
CA GLN A 190 22.87 -2.33 1.56
C GLN A 190 22.76 -3.56 2.45
N ASP A 191 22.24 -3.40 3.67
CA ASP A 191 22.04 -4.54 4.56
C ASP A 191 20.86 -5.42 4.14
N GLY A 192 19.96 -4.92 3.29
CA GLY A 192 18.74 -5.61 2.82
C GLY A 192 17.44 -5.08 3.43
N SER A 193 17.49 -4.12 4.34
CA SER A 193 16.29 -3.55 4.99
C SER A 193 15.65 -2.42 4.20
N TYR A 194 14.35 -2.24 4.35
CA TYR A 194 13.56 -1.26 3.59
C TYR A 194 13.41 0.06 4.34
N TRP A 195 13.20 1.13 3.57
CA TRP A 195 12.98 2.48 4.07
C TRP A 195 11.81 3.17 3.36
N SER A 196 11.26 4.17 4.02
CA SER A 196 10.25 5.07 3.47
C SER A 196 10.49 6.50 3.98
N SER A 197 9.49 7.36 3.87
CA SER A 197 9.46 8.74 4.38
C SER A 197 8.09 9.01 5.00
N GLY A 198 7.89 10.16 5.67
CA GLY A 198 6.57 10.52 6.21
C GLY A 198 5.46 10.42 5.18
N TRP A 199 5.62 11.08 4.02
CA TRP A 199 4.65 10.99 2.92
C TRP A 199 4.65 9.65 2.20
N GLY A 200 5.81 9.01 2.06
CA GLY A 200 5.93 7.70 1.42
C GLY A 200 5.19 6.61 2.19
N CYS A 201 5.18 6.67 3.52
CA CYS A 201 4.48 5.70 4.37
C CYS A 201 3.00 6.03 4.61
N GLY A 202 2.55 7.23 4.23
CA GLY A 202 1.18 7.73 4.46
C GLY A 202 0.90 8.17 5.90
N MET A 203 1.94 8.29 6.73
CA MET A 203 1.84 8.72 8.14
C MET A 203 2.68 9.98 8.34
N ASP A 204 2.29 11.04 7.62
CA ASP A 204 3.05 12.25 7.29
C ASP A 204 3.84 12.87 8.44
N ASN A 205 3.29 12.93 9.64
CA ASN A 205 3.85 13.65 10.79
C ASN A 205 4.08 12.74 12.01
N GLN A 206 4.22 11.44 11.83
CA GLN A 206 4.63 10.59 12.94
C GLN A 206 6.02 11.04 13.41
N PRO A 207 6.23 11.28 14.73
CA PRO A 207 7.50 11.75 15.27
C PRO A 207 8.50 10.58 15.37
N ARG A 208 8.74 9.91 14.24
CA ARG A 208 9.51 8.66 14.11
C ARG A 208 10.69 8.77 13.15
N THR A 209 11.01 9.98 12.69
CA THR A 209 12.19 10.23 11.86
C THR A 209 13.34 10.74 12.72
N ASP A 210 14.56 10.27 12.43
CA ASP A 210 15.77 10.76 13.08
C ASP A 210 16.16 12.15 12.56
N LEU A 211 15.74 13.19 13.29
CA LEU A 211 15.97 14.60 12.93
C LEU A 211 17.46 14.98 12.98
N GLU A 212 18.21 14.37 13.90
CA GLU A 212 19.63 14.65 14.09
C GLU A 212 20.49 14.11 12.94
N ALA A 213 19.94 13.19 12.15
CA ALA A 213 20.64 12.57 11.03
C ALA A 213 20.85 13.52 9.83
N VAL A 214 20.13 14.65 9.78
CA VAL A 214 20.23 15.65 8.70
C VAL A 214 20.40 17.05 9.30
N PRO A 215 21.60 17.40 9.80
CA PRO A 215 21.81 18.66 10.50
C PRO A 215 21.63 19.88 9.58
N GLY A 216 20.98 20.92 10.11
CA GLY A 216 20.80 22.20 9.41
C GLY A 216 19.63 22.25 8.44
N VAL A 217 18.74 21.25 8.46
CA VAL A 217 17.46 21.21 7.74
C VAL A 217 16.33 21.30 8.75
N ASP A 218 15.24 22.01 8.41
CA ASP A 218 14.08 22.12 9.28
C ASP A 218 13.45 20.74 9.54
N ASP A 219 13.13 20.44 10.79
CA ASP A 219 12.62 19.13 11.24
C ASP A 219 11.47 18.61 10.37
N TRP A 220 10.47 19.46 10.07
CA TRP A 220 9.30 19.08 9.27
C TRP A 220 9.68 18.58 7.87
N GLN A 221 10.75 19.10 7.26
CA GLN A 221 11.20 18.63 5.94
C GLN A 221 11.82 17.22 6.05
N VAL A 222 12.57 16.97 7.11
CA VAL A 222 13.20 15.67 7.36
C VAL A 222 12.11 14.64 7.67
N GLU A 223 11.16 14.95 8.54
CA GLU A 223 10.01 14.08 8.86
C GLU A 223 9.21 13.71 7.62
N THR A 224 8.93 14.71 6.77
CA THR A 224 8.02 14.55 5.64
C THR A 224 8.68 13.87 4.44
N PHE A 225 9.88 14.31 4.06
CA PHE A 225 10.45 14.04 2.73
C PHE A 225 11.72 13.17 2.75
N HIS A 226 12.27 12.85 3.92
CA HIS A 226 13.52 12.12 4.03
C HIS A 226 13.34 10.81 4.80
N HIS A 227 14.21 9.84 4.55
CA HIS A 227 14.16 8.51 5.18
C HIS A 227 14.94 8.43 6.51
N GLY A 228 15.60 9.53 6.93
CA GLY A 228 16.40 9.61 8.17
C GLY A 228 17.60 8.66 8.24
N PHE A 229 18.00 8.08 7.10
CA PHE A 229 18.90 6.89 7.02
C PHE A 229 18.43 5.71 7.89
N MET A 230 17.12 5.57 8.09
CA MET A 230 16.52 4.57 8.97
C MET A 230 15.99 3.37 8.18
N SER A 231 15.95 2.20 8.83
CA SER A 231 15.11 1.09 8.40
C SER A 231 13.73 1.24 9.06
N TRP A 232 12.68 1.34 8.25
CA TRP A 232 11.32 1.64 8.73
C TRP A 232 10.52 0.34 8.95
N ILE A 233 9.94 0.14 10.13
CA ILE A 233 9.35 -1.15 10.55
C ILE A 233 8.17 -1.57 9.68
N ASP A 234 7.29 -0.62 9.34
CA ASP A 234 6.20 -0.81 8.40
C ASP A 234 6.70 -1.14 7.00
N ALA A 235 7.68 -0.41 6.46
CA ALA A 235 8.23 -0.69 5.13
C ALA A 235 8.79 -2.12 5.05
N ASN A 236 9.47 -2.59 6.09
CA ASN A 236 9.99 -3.97 6.15
C ASN A 236 8.86 -5.00 6.28
N PHE A 237 7.84 -4.75 7.11
CA PHE A 237 6.69 -5.66 7.21
C PHE A 237 5.81 -5.66 5.96
N GLN A 238 5.68 -4.53 5.26
CA GLN A 238 4.93 -4.40 4.01
C GLN A 238 5.66 -5.11 2.87
N ALA A 239 6.98 -4.99 2.77
CA ALA A 239 7.77 -5.80 1.84
C ALA A 239 7.59 -7.31 2.13
N LEU A 240 7.67 -7.73 3.40
CA LEU A 240 7.41 -9.11 3.80
C LEU A 240 5.99 -9.57 3.42
N LEU A 241 4.99 -8.72 3.67
CA LEU A 241 3.59 -8.98 3.30
C LEU A 241 3.46 -9.13 1.78
N SER A 242 4.01 -8.19 1.00
CA SER A 242 4.01 -8.22 -0.46
C SER A 242 4.59 -9.53 -1.00
N CYS A 243 5.76 -9.96 -0.49
CA CYS A 243 6.34 -11.24 -0.91
C CYS A 243 5.43 -12.42 -0.59
N LYS A 244 4.85 -12.47 0.61
CA LYS A 244 3.94 -13.55 1.02
C LYS A 244 2.67 -13.57 0.17
N GLU A 245 2.08 -12.42 -0.14
CA GLU A 245 0.90 -12.34 -1.00
C GLU A 245 1.20 -12.74 -2.44
N LEU A 246 2.32 -12.27 -3.02
CA LEU A 246 2.77 -12.71 -4.34
C LEU A 246 3.03 -14.22 -4.39
N LEU A 247 3.61 -14.82 -3.35
CA LEU A 247 3.80 -16.27 -3.26
C LEU A 247 2.47 -17.04 -3.20
N LYS A 248 1.45 -16.49 -2.53
CA LYS A 248 0.08 -17.07 -2.56
C LYS A 248 -0.52 -16.99 -3.95
N MET A 249 -0.39 -15.84 -4.62
CA MET A 249 -0.86 -15.65 -6.00
C MET A 249 -0.16 -16.61 -6.97
N ALA A 250 1.16 -16.71 -6.89
CA ALA A 250 1.96 -17.60 -7.73
C ALA A 250 1.51 -19.05 -7.59
N ARG A 251 1.27 -19.50 -6.34
CA ARG A 251 0.73 -20.84 -6.06
C ARG A 251 -0.67 -21.03 -6.63
N GLU A 252 -1.56 -20.06 -6.48
CA GLU A 252 -2.95 -20.16 -6.94
C GLU A 252 -3.10 -20.19 -8.47
N LEU A 253 -2.09 -19.64 -9.16
CA LEU A 253 -2.03 -19.52 -10.62
C LEU A 253 -1.03 -20.48 -11.28
N ASP A 254 -0.36 -21.34 -10.50
CA ASP A 254 0.71 -22.23 -10.97
C ASP A 254 1.87 -21.49 -11.67
N ILE A 255 2.20 -20.27 -11.22
CA ILE A 255 3.31 -19.47 -11.74
C ILE A 255 4.60 -19.76 -10.95
N THR A 256 5.71 -19.96 -11.66
CA THR A 256 7.04 -20.17 -11.04
C THR A 256 7.92 -18.93 -11.06
N ASP A 257 7.63 -17.96 -11.93
CA ASP A 257 8.42 -16.74 -12.10
C ASP A 257 8.41 -15.92 -10.81
N GLY A 258 9.58 -15.53 -10.32
CA GLY A 258 9.73 -14.74 -9.10
C GLY A 258 9.62 -15.54 -7.79
N VAL A 259 9.23 -16.82 -7.82
CA VAL A 259 9.01 -17.60 -6.58
C VAL A 259 10.29 -17.72 -5.74
N ASP A 260 11.42 -18.04 -6.35
CA ASP A 260 12.69 -18.23 -5.65
C ASP A 260 13.24 -16.92 -5.02
N GLU A 261 13.09 -15.78 -5.70
CA GLU A 261 13.54 -14.49 -5.16
C GLU A 261 12.65 -14.04 -4.01
N LEU A 262 11.33 -14.22 -4.14
CA LEU A 262 10.37 -13.86 -3.09
C LEU A 262 10.56 -14.74 -1.84
N GLN A 263 10.82 -16.03 -2.00
CA GLN A 263 11.08 -16.93 -0.86
C GLN A 263 12.34 -16.51 -0.09
N LYS A 264 13.44 -16.21 -0.81
CA LYS A 264 14.68 -15.72 -0.18
C LYS A 264 14.46 -14.39 0.54
N GLU A 265 13.69 -13.48 -0.04
CA GLU A 265 13.37 -12.20 0.59
C GLU A 265 12.49 -12.40 1.84
N VAL A 266 11.50 -13.31 1.81
CA VAL A 266 10.69 -13.68 3.00
C VAL A 266 11.58 -14.21 4.13
N GLU A 267 12.48 -15.15 3.82
CA GLU A 267 13.42 -15.70 4.81
C GLU A 267 14.30 -14.61 5.41
N TYR A 268 14.86 -13.76 4.55
CA TYR A 268 15.73 -12.65 4.96
C TYR A 268 14.98 -11.64 5.83
N LEU A 269 13.83 -11.11 5.37
CA LEU A 269 13.08 -10.08 6.08
C LEU A 269 12.51 -10.58 7.40
N THR A 270 11.99 -11.82 7.42
CA THR A 270 11.51 -12.44 8.66
C THR A 270 12.63 -12.49 9.70
N LYS A 271 13.84 -12.87 9.30
CA LYS A 271 15.00 -12.89 10.18
C LYS A 271 15.42 -11.48 10.59
N PHE A 272 15.61 -10.57 9.64
CA PHE A 272 16.09 -9.21 9.89
C PHE A 272 15.17 -8.47 10.87
N ILE A 273 13.86 -8.47 10.63
CA ILE A 273 12.90 -7.77 11.48
C ILE A 273 12.92 -8.32 12.91
N ASN A 274 12.93 -9.64 13.05
CA ASN A 274 12.89 -10.30 14.37
C ASN A 274 14.20 -10.23 15.17
N GLU A 275 15.34 -10.09 14.49
CA GLU A 275 16.65 -9.95 15.13
C GLU A 275 17.06 -8.50 15.37
N LYS A 276 16.63 -7.56 14.50
CA LYS A 276 17.17 -6.19 14.45
C LYS A 276 16.17 -5.12 14.83
N MET A 277 14.87 -5.40 14.79
CA MET A 277 13.82 -4.40 15.01
C MET A 277 12.93 -4.73 16.22
N TRP A 278 13.10 -5.90 16.82
CA TRP A 278 12.42 -6.30 18.06
C TRP A 278 13.19 -5.87 19.31
N SER A 279 12.47 -5.35 20.31
CA SER A 279 12.98 -5.09 21.66
C SER A 279 12.48 -6.15 22.63
N GLU A 280 13.39 -6.98 23.16
CA GLU A 280 13.03 -7.95 24.22
C GLU A 280 12.60 -7.30 25.53
N GLU A 281 13.11 -6.09 25.81
CA GLU A 281 12.77 -5.30 27.00
C GLU A 281 11.35 -4.72 26.90
N ASP A 282 11.02 -4.11 25.75
CA ASP A 282 9.74 -3.44 25.57
C ASP A 282 8.64 -4.36 25.05
N LYS A 283 8.99 -5.57 24.61
CA LYS A 283 8.12 -6.50 23.88
C LYS A 283 7.43 -5.88 22.67
N TYR A 284 8.19 -5.08 21.92
CA TYR A 284 7.67 -4.29 20.81
C TYR A 284 8.66 -4.17 19.65
N TYR A 285 8.14 -3.94 18.43
CA TYR A 285 8.95 -3.66 17.24
C TYR A 285 9.10 -2.16 17.00
N PHE A 286 10.28 -1.71 16.59
CA PHE A 286 10.61 -0.31 16.39
C PHE A 286 11.33 -0.08 15.07
N ASP A 287 11.26 1.15 14.58
CA ASP A 287 12.19 1.61 13.55
C ASP A 287 13.64 1.53 14.03
N ARG A 288 14.56 1.33 13.10
CA ARG A 288 15.99 1.21 13.39
C ARG A 288 16.75 2.38 12.77
N ARG A 289 17.46 3.14 13.60
CA ARG A 289 18.32 4.25 13.18
C ARG A 289 19.50 3.76 12.36
N GLY A 290 20.12 4.64 11.58
CA GLY A 290 21.30 4.32 10.77
C GLY A 290 22.51 3.84 11.58
N ASN A 291 22.64 4.28 12.84
CA ASN A 291 23.64 3.79 13.79
C ASN A 291 23.34 2.39 14.36
N GLY A 292 22.13 1.88 14.10
CA GLY A 292 21.65 0.57 14.48
C GLY A 292 20.83 0.49 15.76
N GLU A 293 20.63 1.60 16.46
CA GLU A 293 19.77 1.67 17.64
C GLU A 293 18.29 1.66 17.26
N LEU A 294 17.45 1.15 18.17
CA LEU A 294 16.00 1.19 18.01
C LEU A 294 15.47 2.57 18.40
N LEU A 295 14.69 3.20 17.52
CA LEU A 295 13.95 4.40 17.85
C LEU A 295 12.73 4.03 18.70
N LYS A 296 12.77 4.33 20.00
CA LYS A 296 11.76 3.92 21.00
C LYS A 296 10.42 4.70 20.91
N VAL A 297 9.86 4.79 19.71
CA VAL A 297 8.55 5.37 19.42
C VAL A 297 7.59 4.24 19.06
N LYS A 298 6.62 3.95 19.93
CA LYS A 298 5.57 2.96 19.65
C LYS A 298 4.52 3.60 18.73
N SER A 299 4.30 3.03 17.55
CA SER A 299 3.33 3.52 16.57
C SER A 299 2.56 2.36 15.93
N ILE A 300 1.41 2.64 15.33
CA ILE A 300 0.58 1.60 14.70
C ILE A 300 1.33 0.86 13.56
N ALA A 301 2.39 1.47 13.02
CA ALA A 301 3.24 0.93 11.97
C ALA A 301 3.73 -0.51 12.25
N SER A 302 4.06 -0.81 13.50
CA SER A 302 4.57 -2.14 13.87
C SER A 302 3.53 -3.26 13.70
N TYR A 303 2.23 -2.93 13.71
CA TYR A 303 1.16 -3.92 13.61
C TYR A 303 0.90 -4.43 12.19
N TRP A 304 1.55 -3.85 11.17
CA TRP A 304 1.71 -4.50 9.87
C TRP A 304 2.31 -5.90 10.01
N GLY A 305 3.12 -6.13 11.06
CA GLY A 305 3.66 -7.46 11.38
C GLY A 305 2.61 -8.54 11.66
N LEU A 306 1.40 -8.16 12.13
CA LEU A 306 0.31 -9.12 12.30
C LEU A 306 -0.31 -9.52 10.96
N LEU A 307 -0.52 -8.55 10.06
CA LEU A 307 -1.02 -8.81 8.71
C LEU A 307 -0.02 -9.62 7.88
N ALA A 308 1.27 -9.31 8.03
CA ALA A 308 2.36 -10.01 7.37
C ALA A 308 2.64 -11.40 7.96
N ASP A 309 2.01 -11.79 9.07
CA ASP A 309 2.37 -12.97 9.88
C ASP A 309 3.90 -13.03 10.14
N GLY A 310 4.48 -11.88 10.47
CA GLY A 310 5.92 -11.69 10.70
C GLY A 310 6.33 -11.77 12.17
N VAL A 311 5.36 -11.79 13.08
CA VAL A 311 5.58 -11.87 14.53
C VAL A 311 5.56 -13.34 14.97
N PRO A 312 6.63 -13.86 15.58
CA PRO A 312 6.67 -15.23 16.12
C PRO A 312 5.56 -15.45 17.15
N GLU A 313 5.01 -16.66 17.17
CA GLU A 313 3.85 -17.02 18.00
C GLU A 313 4.08 -16.73 19.49
N GLU A 314 5.29 -17.00 19.98
CA GLU A 314 5.69 -16.76 21.36
C GLU A 314 5.77 -15.27 21.75
N ARG A 315 5.86 -14.36 20.76
CA ARG A 315 5.90 -12.91 20.97
C ARG A 315 4.55 -12.24 20.76
N LYS A 316 3.60 -12.88 20.06
CA LYS A 316 2.31 -12.26 19.66
C LYS A 316 1.52 -11.75 20.86
N ALA A 317 1.41 -12.55 21.92
CA ALA A 317 0.64 -12.17 23.11
C ALA A 317 1.16 -10.87 23.75
N ASP A 318 2.47 -10.79 23.99
CA ASP A 318 3.10 -9.59 24.56
C ASP A 318 2.96 -8.38 23.63
N PHE A 319 3.22 -8.58 22.33
CA PHE A 319 3.13 -7.52 21.33
C PHE A 319 1.70 -6.94 21.19
N ILE A 320 0.68 -7.82 21.23
CA ILE A 320 -0.73 -7.42 21.17
C ILE A 320 -1.18 -6.74 22.47
N ALA A 321 -0.61 -7.10 23.62
CA ALA A 321 -0.99 -6.52 24.91
C ALA A 321 -0.83 -4.98 24.96
N HIS A 322 0.08 -4.41 24.16
CA HIS A 322 0.21 -2.96 23.99
C HIS A 322 -1.08 -2.30 23.47
N LEU A 323 -1.86 -2.97 22.61
CA LEU A 323 -3.16 -2.45 22.12
C LEU A 323 -4.18 -2.24 23.23
N GLU A 324 -4.04 -2.98 24.34
CA GLU A 324 -4.91 -2.88 25.52
C GLU A 324 -4.31 -2.00 26.64
N ASN A 325 -3.16 -1.37 26.42
CA ASN A 325 -2.52 -0.48 27.39
C ASN A 325 -3.06 0.95 27.29
N GLU A 326 -3.70 1.44 28.36
CA GLU A 326 -4.32 2.76 28.43
C GLU A 326 -3.32 3.93 28.33
N LYS A 327 -2.03 3.68 28.60
CA LYS A 327 -0.96 4.67 28.46
C LYS A 327 -0.34 4.69 27.06
N GLU A 328 -0.76 3.77 26.19
CA GLU A 328 -0.25 3.62 24.83
C GLU A 328 -1.44 3.70 23.86
N PHE A 329 -2.01 2.57 23.43
CA PHE A 329 -3.00 2.51 22.34
C PHE A 329 -4.46 2.48 22.82
N LYS A 330 -4.76 2.03 24.05
CA LYS A 330 -6.13 2.00 24.60
C LYS A 330 -6.56 3.38 25.12
N ARG A 331 -6.55 4.36 24.23
CA ARG A 331 -6.98 5.73 24.50
C ARG A 331 -8.49 5.88 24.25
N PRO A 332 -9.14 7.00 24.65
CA PRO A 332 -10.58 7.21 24.42
C PRO A 332 -11.00 7.02 22.96
N HIS A 333 -10.13 7.40 22.02
CA HIS A 333 -10.21 7.02 20.62
C HIS A 333 -9.07 6.04 20.36
N ARG A 334 -9.42 4.75 20.22
CA ARG A 334 -8.44 3.71 19.90
C ARG A 334 -7.90 3.92 18.48
N VAL A 335 -6.61 3.67 18.30
CA VAL A 335 -5.93 3.62 17.00
C VAL A 335 -5.94 2.18 16.49
#